data_AF-A0A344LEU1-F1
#
_entry.id   AF-A0A344LEU1-F1
#
_cell.length_a   1.000
_cell.length_b   1.000
_cell.length_c   1.000
_cell.angle_alpha   90.00
_cell.angle_beta   90.00
_cell.angle_gamma   90.00
#
_symmetry.space_group_name_H-M   'P 1'
#
loop_
_entity.id
_entity.type
_entity.pdbx_description
1 polymer ?
#
loop_
_entity_poly.entity_id
_entity_poly.type
_entity_poly.pdbx_seq_one_letter_code
_entity_poly.pdbx_strand_id
1 'polypeptide(L)'
;MDIRGISYTVGERDPAEDLRVIREELHCTTVLLAGTDSAAQLAAAERALDLGLDVWLEPQLGDRPFDEVLAWIAETATGAEALRKRYPGRVTLVVGCEYSLRLSGMLPGPREFIRLQVLIRWRRLFDRRITRVLNRLLARSVAVARGAFHGPITYAAGYWEQVDWSPFDLVGVNLYRMGADPAAYERRLRELVQCTSKPVVITEFGCGAFTGADRRGPASFLIVNWFATPPRIRKGHRRDEHTQAAYLGELIDLYERAGVHGAFVFTYWMPDFPHHPDDPEHDLDMAGFGVVKVTADGTHHPKAAFTEVAHRYSATTAS
;
A
#
# COMPACT_ATOMS: atom_id res chain seq x y z
N MET A 1 -11.97 -13.79 -3.79
CA MET A 1 -10.68 -13.09 -3.93
C MET A 1 -9.62 -13.95 -3.27
N ASP A 2 -8.49 -14.22 -3.94
CA ASP A 2 -7.50 -15.22 -3.49
C ASP A 2 -6.55 -14.64 -2.44
N ILE A 3 -6.20 -13.36 -2.60
CA ILE A 3 -5.32 -12.64 -1.67
C ILE A 3 -6.16 -11.67 -0.82
N ARG A 4 -6.27 -11.99 0.47
CA ARG A 4 -6.82 -11.12 1.51
C ARG A 4 -5.66 -10.50 2.28
N GLY A 5 -5.19 -9.38 1.76
CA GLY A 5 -3.94 -8.76 2.15
C GLY A 5 -4.10 -7.56 3.07
N ILE A 6 -3.01 -7.25 3.78
CA ILE A 6 -2.78 -5.97 4.45
C ILE A 6 -1.31 -5.58 4.25
N SER A 7 -1.03 -4.29 4.11
CA SER A 7 0.35 -3.81 4.10
C SER A 7 0.87 -3.60 5.53
N TYR A 8 2.18 -3.76 5.68
CA TYR A 8 2.89 -3.58 6.95
C TYR A 8 4.24 -2.92 6.67
N THR A 9 4.47 -1.78 7.31
CA THR A 9 5.76 -1.08 7.23
C THR A 9 6.75 -1.71 8.22
N VAL A 10 7.82 -2.28 7.68
CA VAL A 10 8.92 -2.82 8.47
C VAL A 10 9.77 -1.66 9.00
N GLY A 11 9.94 -1.61 10.31
CA GLY A 11 10.73 -0.61 11.01
C GLY A 11 11.61 -1.25 12.07
N GLU A 12 11.97 -0.49 13.12
CA GLU A 12 12.88 -0.95 14.18
C GLU A 12 12.26 -1.98 15.14
N ARG A 13 10.93 -2.00 15.24
CA ARG A 13 10.18 -2.92 16.12
C ARG A 13 10.12 -4.32 15.51
N ASP A 14 10.30 -5.34 16.35
CA ASP A 14 10.08 -6.74 15.97
C ASP A 14 8.61 -6.94 15.52
N PRO A 15 8.36 -7.36 14.27
CA PRO A 15 7.01 -7.51 13.74
C PRO A 15 6.33 -8.81 14.18
N ALA A 16 6.97 -9.69 14.95
CA ALA A 16 6.47 -11.04 15.23
C ALA A 16 5.03 -11.08 15.78
N GLU A 17 4.74 -10.26 16.78
CA GLU A 17 3.41 -10.22 17.40
C GLU A 17 2.36 -9.61 16.47
N ASP A 18 2.74 -8.53 15.77
CA ASP A 18 1.84 -7.87 14.82
C ASP A 18 1.50 -8.81 13.64
N LEU A 19 2.47 -9.58 13.14
CA LEU A 19 2.25 -10.59 12.10
C LEU A 19 1.36 -11.74 12.58
N ARG A 20 1.46 -12.13 13.85
CA ARG A 20 0.57 -13.13 14.45
C ARG A 20 -0.87 -12.61 14.50
N VAL A 21 -1.08 -11.38 14.96
CA VAL A 21 -2.40 -10.71 14.98
C VAL A 21 -2.97 -10.58 13.56
N ILE A 22 -2.14 -10.19 12.58
CA ILE A 22 -2.54 -10.12 11.16
C ILE A 22 -3.06 -11.46 10.65
N ARG A 23 -2.39 -12.56 11.01
CA ARG A 23 -2.81 -13.90 10.59
C ARG A 23 -4.05 -14.39 11.34
N GLU A 24 -4.02 -14.33 12.67
CA GLU A 24 -4.96 -15.04 13.53
C GLU A 24 -6.24 -14.24 13.78
N GLU A 25 -6.13 -12.92 13.88
CA GLU A 25 -7.26 -12.04 14.26
C GLU A 25 -7.80 -11.25 13.07
N LEU A 26 -6.95 -10.76 12.16
CA LEU A 26 -7.41 -10.14 10.90
C LEU A 26 -7.74 -11.16 9.81
N HIS A 27 -7.36 -12.42 10.01
CA HIS A 27 -7.58 -13.52 9.05
C HIS A 27 -6.96 -13.26 7.66
N CYS A 28 -5.90 -12.46 7.60
CA CYS A 28 -5.17 -12.22 6.36
C CYS A 28 -4.51 -13.52 5.86
N THR A 29 -4.47 -13.65 4.54
CA THR A 29 -3.72 -14.72 3.86
C THR A 29 -2.30 -14.28 3.53
N THR A 30 -2.10 -12.97 3.36
CA THR A 30 -0.90 -12.41 2.76
C THR A 30 -0.56 -11.07 3.41
N VAL A 31 0.72 -10.77 3.56
CA VAL A 31 1.20 -9.46 4.01
C VAL A 31 2.09 -8.83 2.95
N LEU A 32 1.86 -7.54 2.65
CA LEU A 32 2.77 -6.73 1.85
C LEU A 32 3.72 -6.01 2.79
N LEU A 33 4.98 -6.46 2.81
CA LEU A 33 6.03 -5.88 3.64
C LEU A 33 6.70 -4.76 2.86
N ALA A 34 6.49 -3.52 3.31
CA ALA A 34 7.15 -2.34 2.79
C ALA A 34 8.33 -1.97 3.71
N GLY A 35 9.51 -1.70 3.14
CA GLY A 35 10.69 -1.40 3.97
C GLY A 35 11.83 -0.73 3.22
N THR A 36 12.63 0.03 3.98
CA THR A 36 13.85 0.70 3.50
C THR A 36 15.14 -0.05 3.84
N ASP A 37 15.04 -1.12 4.64
CA ASP A 37 16.14 -2.01 5.03
C ASP A 37 15.84 -3.42 4.55
N SER A 38 16.67 -3.94 3.65
CA SER A 38 16.49 -5.22 2.98
C SER A 38 16.61 -6.38 3.97
N ALA A 39 17.56 -6.33 4.90
CA ALA A 39 17.80 -7.38 5.88
C ALA A 39 16.64 -7.48 6.87
N ALA A 40 16.18 -6.35 7.40
CA ALA A 40 15.01 -6.30 8.28
C ALA A 40 13.75 -6.78 7.55
N GLN A 41 13.56 -6.37 6.30
CA GLN A 41 12.41 -6.77 5.49
C GLN A 41 12.41 -8.28 5.19
N LEU A 42 13.56 -8.87 4.85
CA LEU A 42 13.69 -10.31 4.60
C LEU A 42 13.49 -11.14 5.88
N ALA A 43 13.98 -10.65 7.03
CA ALA A 43 13.74 -11.30 8.32
C ALA A 43 12.24 -11.28 8.68
N ALA A 44 11.57 -10.14 8.49
CA ALA A 44 10.12 -10.03 8.67
C ALA A 44 9.35 -10.97 7.72
N ALA A 45 9.82 -11.12 6.48
CA ALA A 45 9.23 -12.03 5.49
C ALA A 45 9.34 -13.50 5.90
N GLU A 46 10.51 -13.94 6.36
CA GLU A 46 10.68 -15.30 6.87
C GLU A 46 9.73 -15.58 8.04
N ARG A 47 9.62 -14.63 8.98
CA ARG A 47 8.70 -14.72 10.11
C ARG A 47 7.23 -14.83 9.68
N ALA A 48 6.81 -14.01 8.72
CA ALA A 48 5.45 -14.07 8.17
C ALA A 48 5.17 -15.42 7.49
N LEU A 49 6.13 -15.94 6.71
CA LEU A 49 6.03 -17.24 6.04
C LEU A 49 5.89 -18.38 7.05
N ASP A 50 6.66 -18.37 8.13
CA ASP A 50 6.58 -19.34 9.24
C ASP A 50 5.23 -19.31 9.96
N LEU A 51 4.61 -18.13 10.08
CA LEU A 51 3.26 -17.96 10.63
C LEU A 51 2.15 -18.36 9.65
N GLY A 52 2.50 -18.78 8.42
CA GLY A 52 1.52 -19.18 7.42
C GLY A 52 0.91 -18.02 6.63
N LEU A 53 1.53 -16.84 6.61
CA LEU A 53 1.21 -15.76 5.68
C LEU A 53 2.04 -15.88 4.39
N ASP A 54 1.43 -15.66 3.24
CA ASP A 54 2.19 -15.40 2.01
C ASP A 54 2.77 -13.98 2.06
N VAL A 55 3.86 -13.73 1.34
CA VAL A 55 4.58 -12.46 1.45
C VAL A 55 4.75 -11.78 0.11
N TRP A 56 4.45 -10.48 0.11
CA TRP A 56 4.79 -9.54 -0.95
C TRP A 56 5.89 -8.62 -0.46
N LEU A 57 7.05 -8.66 -1.10
CA LEU A 57 8.21 -7.82 -0.76
C LEU A 57 8.19 -6.56 -1.61
N GLU A 58 8.01 -5.40 -0.97
CA GLU A 58 8.06 -4.10 -1.62
C GLU A 58 9.24 -3.27 -1.08
N PRO A 59 10.40 -3.26 -1.76
CA PRO A 59 11.48 -2.37 -1.41
C PRO A 59 11.08 -0.90 -1.65
N GLN A 60 11.15 -0.08 -0.60
CA GLN A 60 10.82 1.34 -0.65
C GLN A 60 12.08 2.20 -0.52
N LEU A 61 12.77 2.45 -1.64
CA LEU A 61 13.77 3.51 -1.72
C LEU A 61 13.13 4.78 -2.28
N GLY A 62 12.87 5.76 -1.40
CA GLY A 62 12.45 7.10 -1.81
C GLY A 62 13.64 7.96 -2.22
N ASP A 63 13.44 8.83 -3.22
CA ASP A 63 14.37 9.91 -3.58
C ASP A 63 15.84 9.50 -3.85
N ARG A 64 16.07 8.30 -4.39
CA ARG A 64 17.39 7.82 -4.81
C ARG A 64 17.61 7.86 -6.32
N PRO A 65 18.87 7.92 -6.79
CA PRO A 65 19.21 7.67 -8.20
C PRO A 65 18.72 6.30 -8.68
N PHE A 66 18.34 6.19 -9.96
CA PHE A 66 17.78 4.96 -10.51
C PHE A 66 18.72 3.76 -10.40
N ASP A 67 20.04 3.94 -10.52
CA ASP A 67 20.97 2.82 -10.40
C ASP A 67 21.05 2.29 -8.96
N GLU A 68 20.88 3.14 -7.94
CA GLU A 68 20.73 2.69 -6.54
C GLU A 68 19.42 1.90 -6.34
N VAL A 69 18.32 2.37 -6.93
CA VAL A 69 17.03 1.67 -6.90
C VAL A 69 17.15 0.28 -7.55
N LEU A 70 17.82 0.18 -8.70
CA LEU A 70 18.02 -1.11 -9.38
C LEU A 70 18.93 -2.05 -8.58
N ALA A 71 20.01 -1.55 -7.97
CA ALA A 71 20.87 -2.36 -7.12
C ALA A 71 20.10 -2.97 -5.94
N TRP A 72 19.22 -2.17 -5.33
CA TRP A 72 18.39 -2.62 -4.23
C TRP A 72 17.31 -3.63 -4.63
N ILE A 73 16.73 -3.47 -5.83
CA ILE A 73 15.84 -4.48 -6.41
C ILE A 73 16.60 -5.80 -6.61
N ALA A 74 17.85 -5.77 -7.08
CA ALA A 74 18.68 -6.98 -7.22
C ALA A 74 18.95 -7.65 -5.87
N GLU A 75 19.27 -6.88 -4.84
CA GLU A 75 19.49 -7.38 -3.48
C GLU A 75 18.23 -8.03 -2.91
N THR A 76 17.10 -7.32 -2.97
CA THR A 76 15.79 -7.81 -2.52
C THR A 76 15.37 -9.05 -3.30
N ALA A 77 15.58 -9.08 -4.62
CA ALA A 77 15.27 -10.23 -5.47
C ALA A 77 16.11 -11.47 -5.11
N THR A 78 17.38 -11.28 -4.76
CA THR A 78 18.25 -12.38 -4.31
C THR A 78 17.75 -12.99 -3.00
N GLY A 79 17.39 -12.15 -2.02
CA GLY A 79 16.80 -12.62 -0.76
C GLY A 79 15.42 -13.27 -0.96
N ALA A 80 14.58 -12.67 -1.81
CA ALA A 80 13.27 -13.21 -2.16
C ALA A 80 13.39 -14.60 -2.82
N GLU A 81 14.40 -14.84 -3.65
CA GLU A 81 14.62 -16.16 -4.27
C GLU A 81 15.03 -17.21 -3.23
N ALA A 82 15.85 -16.84 -2.24
CA ALA A 82 16.19 -17.75 -1.14
C ALA A 82 14.93 -18.15 -0.35
N LEU A 83 14.06 -17.19 -0.02
CA LEU A 83 12.77 -17.46 0.62
C LEU A 83 11.87 -18.31 -0.27
N ARG A 84 11.73 -17.99 -1.56
CA ARG A 84 10.89 -18.74 -2.52
C ARG A 84 11.30 -20.21 -2.65
N LYS A 85 12.61 -20.51 -2.61
CA LYS A 85 13.10 -21.89 -2.64
C LYS A 85 12.66 -22.69 -1.40
N ARG A 86 12.62 -22.04 -0.24
CA ARG A 86 12.17 -22.65 1.03
C ARG A 86 10.65 -22.68 1.18
N TYR A 87 9.94 -21.70 0.61
CA TYR A 87 8.49 -21.56 0.63
C TYR A 87 7.93 -21.41 -0.80
N PRO A 88 7.90 -22.49 -1.60
CA PRO A 88 7.48 -22.43 -3.00
C PRO A 88 6.07 -21.87 -3.17
N GLY A 89 5.91 -20.90 -4.07
CA GLY A 89 4.61 -20.32 -4.41
C GLY A 89 4.10 -19.22 -3.45
N ARG A 90 4.85 -18.90 -2.39
CA ARG A 90 4.38 -18.01 -1.31
C ARG A 90 5.03 -16.62 -1.27
N VAL A 91 5.91 -16.32 -2.24
CA VAL A 91 6.70 -15.08 -2.28
C VAL A 91 6.46 -14.36 -3.61
N THR A 92 6.07 -13.09 -3.54
CA THR A 92 5.92 -12.18 -4.68
C THR A 92 6.82 -10.96 -4.49
N LEU A 93 7.43 -10.47 -5.56
CA LEU A 93 8.25 -9.26 -5.53
C LEU A 93 7.51 -8.10 -6.19
N VAL A 94 7.35 -6.99 -5.46
CA VAL A 94 6.83 -5.73 -5.98
C VAL A 94 8.03 -4.85 -6.31
N VAL A 95 8.36 -4.62 -7.57
CA VAL A 95 9.61 -3.93 -7.94
C VAL A 95 9.62 -2.43 -7.59
N GLY A 96 8.52 -1.89 -7.05
CA GLY A 96 8.39 -0.50 -6.68
C GLY A 96 6.94 -0.07 -6.47
N CYS A 97 6.78 1.13 -5.92
CA CYS A 97 5.49 1.76 -5.68
C CYS A 97 5.58 3.24 -6.06
N GLU A 98 4.67 3.69 -6.93
CA GLU A 98 4.48 5.09 -7.34
C GLU A 98 5.78 5.86 -7.68
N TYR A 99 6.71 5.22 -8.39
CA TYR A 99 8.02 5.77 -8.72
C TYR A 99 7.97 7.12 -9.42
N SER A 100 6.92 7.44 -10.19
CA SER A 100 6.81 8.78 -10.77
C SER A 100 6.64 9.90 -9.74
N LEU A 101 6.13 9.56 -8.56
CA LEU A 101 5.99 10.46 -7.41
C LEU A 101 7.16 10.32 -6.42
N ARG A 102 7.60 9.08 -6.13
CA ARG A 102 8.61 8.78 -5.10
C ARG A 102 10.06 8.95 -5.56
N LEU A 103 10.32 8.89 -6.86
CA LEU A 103 11.65 9.12 -7.42
C LEU A 103 11.74 10.44 -8.18
N SER A 104 12.95 11.00 -8.20
CA SER A 104 13.24 12.19 -8.97
C SER A 104 13.32 11.92 -10.48
N GLY A 105 13.16 12.97 -11.30
CA GLY A 105 13.40 12.91 -12.75
C GLY A 105 12.15 12.74 -13.63
N MET A 106 11.02 12.32 -13.07
CA MET A 106 9.74 12.21 -13.81
C MET A 106 8.88 13.47 -13.64
N LEU A 107 8.70 13.89 -12.39
CA LEU A 107 8.05 15.14 -12.00
C LEU A 107 9.09 16.15 -11.48
N PRO A 108 8.90 17.47 -11.71
CA PRO A 108 9.75 18.49 -11.13
C PRO A 108 9.50 18.62 -9.62
N GLY A 109 10.58 18.75 -8.86
CA GLY A 109 10.53 18.94 -7.41
C GLY A 109 11.63 18.12 -6.70
N PRO A 110 12.38 18.74 -5.77
CA PRO A 110 13.46 18.06 -5.05
C PRO A 110 12.96 17.12 -3.95
N ARG A 111 11.68 17.18 -3.60
CA ARG A 111 11.05 16.39 -2.54
C ARG A 111 9.71 15.86 -3.02
N GLU A 112 9.34 14.69 -2.53
CA GLU A 112 8.07 14.03 -2.84
C GLU A 112 6.85 14.96 -2.68
N PHE A 113 6.75 15.68 -1.55
CA PHE A 113 5.65 16.61 -1.31
C PHE A 113 5.50 17.69 -2.41
N ILE A 114 6.62 18.19 -2.95
CA ILE A 114 6.58 19.18 -4.04
C ILE A 114 6.10 18.52 -5.33
N ARG A 115 6.58 17.31 -5.63
CA ARG A 115 6.14 16.54 -6.81
C ARG A 115 4.64 16.19 -6.71
N LEU A 116 4.13 15.91 -5.51
CA LEU A 116 2.71 15.70 -5.28
C LEU A 116 1.88 16.94 -5.63
N GLN A 117 2.31 18.14 -5.24
CA GLN A 117 1.64 19.39 -5.62
C GLN A 117 1.63 19.59 -7.14
N VAL A 118 2.74 19.25 -7.81
CA VAL A 118 2.84 19.32 -9.27
C VAL A 118 1.92 18.30 -9.93
N LEU A 119 1.88 17.06 -9.43
CA LEU A 119 0.99 16.02 -9.92
C LEU A 119 -0.47 16.47 -9.84
N ILE A 120 -0.90 16.96 -8.67
CA ILE A 120 -2.30 17.39 -8.47
C ILE A 120 -2.70 18.52 -9.42
N ARG A 121 -1.82 19.50 -9.65
CA ARG A 121 -2.17 20.73 -10.40
C ARG A 121 -1.86 20.66 -11.89
N TRP A 122 -0.79 19.94 -12.27
CA TRP A 122 -0.16 20.04 -13.58
C TRP A 122 0.19 18.68 -14.20
N ARG A 123 -0.31 17.56 -13.65
CA ARG A 123 -0.07 16.20 -14.17
C ARG A 123 -0.09 16.10 -15.70
N ARG A 124 -1.13 16.66 -16.35
CA ARG A 124 -1.33 16.54 -17.81
C ARG A 124 -0.16 17.06 -18.64
N LEU A 125 0.63 18.01 -18.10
CA LEU A 125 1.83 18.53 -18.77
C LEU A 125 2.99 17.51 -18.75
N PHE A 126 2.98 16.57 -17.81
CA PHE A 126 4.06 15.61 -17.57
C PHE A 126 3.70 14.17 -17.95
N ASP A 127 2.44 13.85 -18.26
CA ASP A 127 1.98 12.47 -18.57
C ASP A 127 2.91 11.75 -19.56
N ARG A 128 3.22 12.36 -20.71
CA ARG A 128 4.14 11.75 -21.71
C ARG A 128 5.54 11.48 -21.17
N ARG A 129 6.04 12.35 -20.29
CA ARG A 129 7.37 12.19 -19.66
C ARG A 129 7.32 11.09 -18.60
N ILE A 130 6.30 11.11 -17.74
CA ILE A 130 6.06 10.10 -16.71
C ILE A 130 6.02 8.72 -17.37
N THR A 131 5.09 8.49 -18.31
CA THR A 131 4.91 7.20 -19.00
C THR A 131 6.23 6.70 -19.61
N ARG A 132 6.94 7.56 -20.35
CA ARG A 132 8.17 7.15 -21.05
C ARG A 132 9.31 6.81 -20.09
N VAL A 133 9.54 7.63 -19.07
CA VAL A 133 10.66 7.45 -18.14
C VAL A 133 10.36 6.29 -17.19
N LEU A 134 9.14 6.22 -16.68
CA LEU A 134 8.67 5.14 -15.81
C LEU A 134 8.79 3.79 -16.51
N ASN A 135 8.22 3.62 -17.71
CA ASN A 135 8.26 2.32 -18.38
C ASN A 135 9.69 1.86 -18.74
N ARG A 136 10.62 2.79 -19.02
CA ARG A 136 12.04 2.43 -19.17
C ARG A 136 12.66 1.94 -17.87
N LEU A 137 12.35 2.60 -16.75
CA LEU A 137 12.83 2.18 -15.43
C LEU A 137 12.22 0.84 -15.03
N LEU A 138 10.92 0.63 -15.23
CA LEU A 138 10.23 -0.60 -14.90
C LEU A 138 10.73 -1.79 -15.74
N ALA A 139 10.96 -1.61 -17.04
CA ALA A 139 11.57 -2.65 -17.87
C ALA A 139 12.96 -3.07 -17.35
N ARG A 140 13.81 -2.10 -16.95
CA ARG A 140 15.10 -2.39 -16.31
C ARG A 140 14.93 -3.08 -14.95
N SER A 141 13.96 -2.63 -14.15
CA SER A 141 13.66 -3.17 -12.82
C SER A 141 13.27 -4.64 -12.88
N VAL A 142 12.37 -4.99 -13.81
CA VAL A 142 11.97 -6.38 -14.04
C VAL A 142 13.15 -7.20 -14.56
N ALA A 143 13.93 -6.69 -15.52
CA ALA A 143 15.10 -7.42 -16.04
C ALA A 143 16.12 -7.74 -14.93
N VAL A 144 16.38 -6.77 -14.04
CA VAL A 144 17.27 -6.94 -12.89
C VAL A 144 16.69 -7.96 -11.91
N ALA A 145 15.42 -7.81 -11.52
CA ALA A 145 14.76 -8.73 -10.61
C ALA A 145 14.75 -10.17 -11.15
N ARG A 146 14.44 -10.36 -12.44
CA ARG A 146 14.46 -11.65 -13.12
C ARG A 146 15.83 -12.31 -13.20
N GLY A 147 16.91 -11.54 -13.08
CA GLY A 147 18.27 -12.08 -13.00
C GLY A 147 18.51 -12.93 -11.75
N ALA A 148 17.73 -12.72 -10.68
CA ALA A 148 17.86 -13.46 -9.42
C ALA A 148 16.58 -14.21 -9.01
N PHE A 149 15.40 -13.63 -9.26
CA PHE A 149 14.11 -14.11 -8.73
C PHE A 149 13.21 -14.74 -9.79
N HIS A 150 12.74 -15.95 -9.50
CA HIS A 150 11.95 -16.77 -10.43
C HIS A 150 10.48 -16.92 -10.01
N GLY A 151 10.02 -16.15 -9.01
CA GLY A 151 8.61 -16.09 -8.60
C GLY A 151 7.83 -14.94 -9.25
N PRO A 152 6.59 -14.68 -8.81
CA PRO A 152 5.76 -13.64 -9.40
C PRO A 152 6.28 -12.21 -9.15
N ILE A 153 6.25 -11.36 -10.17
CA ILE A 153 6.71 -9.96 -10.13
C ILE A 153 5.59 -9.01 -10.53
N THR A 154 5.44 -7.92 -9.79
CA THR A 154 4.52 -6.83 -10.10
C THR A 154 5.11 -5.46 -9.72
N TYR A 155 4.30 -4.41 -9.83
CA TYR A 155 4.60 -3.03 -9.48
C TYR A 155 3.33 -2.39 -8.92
N ALA A 156 3.42 -1.55 -7.89
CA ALA A 156 2.29 -0.84 -7.31
C ALA A 156 2.09 0.51 -7.99
N ALA A 157 1.23 0.54 -9.02
CA ALA A 157 1.05 1.72 -9.85
C ALA A 157 0.07 2.73 -9.25
N GLY A 158 0.49 3.99 -9.21
CA GLY A 158 -0.42 5.10 -8.91
C GLY A 158 -1.46 5.26 -10.02
N TYR A 159 -2.65 5.73 -9.67
CA TYR A 159 -3.77 5.83 -10.61
C TYR A 159 -3.51 6.70 -11.87
N TRP A 160 -2.45 7.52 -11.85
CA TRP A 160 -2.01 8.38 -12.95
C TRP A 160 -0.96 7.75 -13.86
N GLU A 161 -0.34 6.65 -13.45
CA GLU A 161 0.75 6.00 -14.16
C GLU A 161 0.20 5.07 -15.26
N GLN A 162 0.68 5.27 -16.49
CA GLN A 162 0.39 4.37 -17.61
C GLN A 162 1.53 3.37 -17.74
N VAL A 163 1.38 2.22 -17.11
CA VAL A 163 2.40 1.17 -17.04
C VAL A 163 2.25 0.20 -18.21
N ASP A 164 3.37 -0.14 -18.84
CA ASP A 164 3.46 -1.32 -19.71
C ASP A 164 3.55 -2.57 -18.82
N TRP A 165 2.45 -3.30 -18.75
CA TRP A 165 2.35 -4.50 -17.92
C TRP A 165 2.97 -5.74 -18.58
N SER A 166 3.37 -5.69 -19.85
CA SER A 166 3.89 -6.83 -20.61
C SER A 166 4.97 -7.65 -19.88
N PRO A 167 5.98 -7.04 -19.22
CA PRO A 167 7.06 -7.80 -18.56
C PRO A 167 6.68 -8.36 -17.17
N PHE A 168 5.53 -7.98 -16.60
CA PHE A 168 5.09 -8.38 -15.25
C PHE A 168 4.18 -9.60 -15.27
N ASP A 169 4.02 -10.29 -14.13
CA ASP A 169 3.06 -11.40 -14.02
C ASP A 169 1.68 -10.93 -13.54
N LEU A 170 1.65 -9.88 -12.71
CA LEU A 170 0.42 -9.29 -12.17
C LEU A 170 0.34 -7.80 -12.47
N VAL A 171 -0.89 -7.30 -12.57
CA VAL A 171 -1.20 -5.87 -12.62
C VAL A 171 -1.45 -5.38 -11.19
N GLY A 172 -0.54 -4.58 -10.64
CA GLY A 172 -0.65 -4.01 -9.29
C GLY A 172 -1.06 -2.53 -9.33
N VAL A 173 -2.15 -2.16 -8.66
CA VAL A 173 -2.61 -0.76 -8.66
C VAL A 173 -2.97 -0.26 -7.27
N ASN A 174 -2.54 0.96 -6.96
CA ASN A 174 -3.01 1.73 -5.81
C ASN A 174 -4.34 2.39 -6.21
N LEU A 175 -5.46 1.82 -5.75
CA LEU A 175 -6.79 2.17 -6.22
C LEU A 175 -7.67 2.72 -5.11
N TYR A 176 -7.48 3.99 -4.79
CA TYR A 176 -8.29 4.68 -3.79
C TYR A 176 -9.58 5.26 -4.39
N ARG A 177 -10.72 5.03 -3.71
CA ARG A 177 -12.00 5.68 -4.02
C ARG A 177 -11.98 7.11 -3.46
N MET A 178 -12.39 8.07 -4.28
CA MET A 178 -12.45 9.48 -3.90
C MET A 178 -13.56 10.20 -4.68
N GLY A 179 -14.01 11.33 -4.14
CA GLY A 179 -15.09 12.13 -4.71
C GLY A 179 -16.48 11.62 -4.34
N ALA A 180 -17.48 12.07 -5.10
CA ALA A 180 -18.90 11.80 -4.83
C ALA A 180 -19.56 10.89 -5.88
N ASP A 181 -18.78 10.25 -6.76
CA ASP A 181 -19.29 9.33 -7.78
C ASP A 181 -18.73 7.91 -7.59
N PRO A 182 -19.34 7.11 -6.69
CA PRO A 182 -18.97 5.70 -6.52
C PRO A 182 -19.11 4.89 -7.82
N ALA A 183 -20.06 5.22 -8.68
CA ALA A 183 -20.29 4.51 -9.93
C ALA A 183 -19.12 4.70 -10.92
N ALA A 184 -18.49 5.88 -10.95
CA ALA A 184 -17.26 6.09 -11.72
C ALA A 184 -16.11 5.21 -11.22
N TYR A 185 -15.99 5.05 -9.90
CA TYR A 185 -14.98 4.18 -9.31
C TYR A 185 -15.22 2.71 -9.71
N GLU A 186 -16.46 2.22 -9.64
CA GLU A 186 -16.80 0.86 -10.06
C GLU A 186 -16.57 0.61 -11.55
N ARG A 187 -16.93 1.58 -12.42
CA ARG A 187 -16.65 1.49 -13.86
C ARG A 187 -15.15 1.36 -14.12
N ARG A 188 -14.34 2.18 -13.44
CA ARG A 188 -12.88 2.13 -13.55
C ARG A 188 -12.31 0.78 -13.10
N LEU A 189 -12.79 0.25 -11.97
CA LEU A 189 -12.38 -1.08 -11.50
C LEU A 189 -12.72 -2.17 -12.52
N ARG A 190 -13.93 -2.13 -13.08
CA ARG A 190 -14.37 -3.09 -14.08
C ARG A 190 -13.54 -3.02 -15.35
N GLU A 191 -13.28 -1.81 -15.85
CA GLU A 191 -12.40 -1.59 -17.00
C GLU A 191 -11.00 -2.16 -16.74
N LEU A 192 -10.44 -1.96 -15.54
CA LEU A 192 -9.14 -2.49 -15.16
C LEU A 192 -9.10 -4.03 -15.18
N VAL A 193 -10.11 -4.69 -14.62
CA VAL A 193 -10.18 -6.17 -14.58
C VAL A 193 -10.43 -6.74 -15.98
N GLN A 194 -11.20 -6.07 -16.83
CA GLN A 194 -11.57 -6.57 -18.16
C GLN A 194 -10.53 -6.31 -19.25
N CYS A 195 -9.66 -5.31 -19.10
CA CYS A 195 -8.71 -4.90 -20.14
C CYS A 195 -7.43 -5.75 -20.20
N THR A 196 -7.27 -6.72 -19.30
CA THR A 196 -6.08 -7.58 -19.21
C THR A 196 -6.48 -9.02 -18.92
N SER A 197 -5.68 -9.97 -19.40
CA SER A 197 -5.78 -11.38 -19.00
C SER A 197 -4.94 -11.72 -17.78
N LYS A 198 -4.10 -10.78 -17.31
CA LYS A 198 -3.25 -10.95 -16.12
C LYS A 198 -4.07 -10.73 -14.85
N PRO A 199 -3.78 -11.44 -13.75
CA PRO A 199 -4.41 -11.18 -12.47
C PRO A 199 -4.22 -9.72 -12.03
N VAL A 200 -5.32 -9.05 -11.68
CA VAL A 200 -5.31 -7.69 -11.15
C VAL A 200 -5.34 -7.73 -9.63
N VAL A 201 -4.42 -7.00 -9.01
CA VAL A 201 -4.30 -6.86 -7.56
C VAL A 201 -4.37 -5.39 -7.19
N ILE A 202 -5.24 -5.07 -6.23
CA ILE A 202 -5.27 -3.74 -5.62
C ILE A 202 -4.19 -3.70 -4.54
N THR A 203 -3.04 -3.11 -4.86
CA THR A 203 -1.86 -3.08 -3.99
C THR A 203 -2.02 -2.14 -2.81
N GLU A 204 -2.91 -1.14 -2.92
CA GLU A 204 -3.28 -0.27 -1.80
C GLU A 204 -4.69 0.28 -1.96
N PHE A 205 -5.46 0.27 -0.88
CA PHE A 205 -6.68 1.05 -0.70
C PHE A 205 -6.93 1.38 0.77
N GLY A 206 -7.53 2.54 1.05
CA GLY A 206 -7.89 2.94 2.42
C GLY A 206 -8.34 4.40 2.50
N CYS A 207 -8.62 4.85 3.71
CA CYS A 207 -8.89 6.26 4.04
C CYS A 207 -8.58 6.52 5.52
N GLY A 208 -8.64 7.79 5.93
CA GLY A 208 -8.51 8.20 7.34
C GLY A 208 -9.76 7.90 8.18
N ALA A 209 -9.65 8.09 9.50
CA ALA A 209 -10.69 7.81 10.48
C ALA A 209 -11.43 9.09 10.93
N PHE A 210 -12.04 9.82 9.98
CA PHE A 210 -12.83 11.02 10.25
C PHE A 210 -14.04 11.15 9.35
N THR A 211 -15.03 11.93 9.78
CA THR A 211 -16.24 12.17 8.99
C THR A 211 -15.89 12.80 7.63
N GLY A 212 -16.24 12.12 6.53
CA GLY A 212 -15.95 12.54 5.16
C GLY A 212 -14.61 12.04 4.59
N ALA A 213 -13.88 11.18 5.32
CA ALA A 213 -12.65 10.56 4.83
C ALA A 213 -12.91 9.63 3.63
N ASP A 214 -14.07 8.98 3.58
CA ASP A 214 -14.57 8.13 2.49
C ASP A 214 -14.57 8.83 1.13
N ARG A 215 -14.83 10.15 1.11
CA ARG A 215 -14.79 10.98 -0.11
C ARG A 215 -13.40 11.52 -0.42
N ARG A 216 -12.50 11.53 0.56
CA ARG A 216 -11.13 12.02 0.40
C ARG A 216 -10.18 10.92 -0.03
N GLY A 217 -10.41 9.67 0.35
CA GLY A 217 -9.58 8.54 -0.03
C GLY A 217 -8.11 8.79 0.31
N PRO A 218 -7.21 8.84 -0.70
CA PRO A 218 -5.78 9.04 -0.44
C PRO A 218 -5.52 10.45 0.10
N ALA A 219 -6.41 11.43 -0.12
CA ALA A 219 -6.28 12.80 0.36
C ALA A 219 -6.59 12.98 1.86
N SER A 220 -6.74 11.89 2.63
CA SER A 220 -7.02 11.93 4.07
C SER A 220 -5.93 12.65 4.85
N PHE A 221 -4.65 12.46 4.52
CA PHE A 221 -3.53 13.17 5.15
C PHE A 221 -3.55 14.70 4.94
N LEU A 222 -4.34 15.22 4.00
CA LEU A 222 -4.48 16.66 3.76
C LEU A 222 -5.30 17.37 4.84
N ILE A 223 -5.84 16.68 5.83
CA ILE A 223 -6.42 17.35 7.01
C ILE A 223 -5.34 17.82 8.00
N VAL A 224 -4.12 17.29 7.91
CA VAL A 224 -2.99 17.68 8.75
C VAL A 224 -2.34 18.95 8.19
N ASN A 225 -2.16 19.95 9.06
CA ASN A 225 -1.32 21.09 8.81
C ASN A 225 0.16 20.75 9.07
N TRP A 226 0.82 20.24 8.05
CA TRP A 226 2.25 19.91 8.07
C TRP A 226 3.19 21.10 8.25
N PHE A 227 2.68 22.34 8.15
CA PHE A 227 3.47 23.56 8.37
C PHE A 227 3.41 24.06 9.81
N ALA A 228 2.63 23.41 10.68
CA ALA A 228 2.65 23.66 12.10
C ALA A 228 3.77 22.86 12.79
N THR A 229 4.26 23.39 13.91
CA THR A 229 5.22 22.70 14.78
C THR A 229 4.65 22.63 16.20
N PRO A 230 4.23 21.45 16.69
CA PRO A 230 4.13 20.18 15.95
C PRO A 230 3.03 20.20 14.86
N PRO A 231 3.05 19.25 13.89
CA PRO A 231 1.95 19.06 12.96
C PRO A 231 0.65 18.84 13.71
N ARG A 232 -0.45 19.39 13.17
CA ARG A 232 -1.76 19.33 13.82
C ARG A 232 -2.90 19.24 12.83
N ILE A 233 -4.02 18.67 13.24
CA ILE A 233 -5.25 18.59 12.46
C ILE A 233 -5.84 20.00 12.27
N ARG A 234 -6.28 20.31 11.05
CA ARG A 234 -7.05 21.53 10.77
C ARG A 234 -8.41 21.51 11.47
N LYS A 235 -8.87 22.67 11.94
CA LYS A 235 -10.19 22.79 12.59
C LYS A 235 -11.33 22.26 11.69
N GLY A 236 -12.35 21.68 12.31
CA GLY A 236 -13.56 21.20 11.62
C GLY A 236 -13.53 19.72 11.22
N HIS A 237 -12.49 18.97 11.56
CA HIS A 237 -12.44 17.53 11.41
C HIS A 237 -12.78 16.85 12.74
N ARG A 238 -13.57 15.78 12.67
CA ARG A 238 -14.00 14.99 13.83
C ARG A 238 -13.71 13.52 13.57
N ARG A 239 -13.07 12.87 14.55
CA ARG A 239 -12.76 11.45 14.52
C ARG A 239 -14.02 10.62 14.33
N ASP A 240 -13.93 9.66 13.44
CA ASP A 240 -15.00 8.74 13.08
C ASP A 240 -14.40 7.48 12.45
N GLU A 241 -14.13 6.49 13.28
CA GLU A 241 -13.59 5.20 12.84
C GLU A 241 -14.61 4.38 12.04
N HIS A 242 -15.92 4.65 12.19
CA HIS A 242 -16.95 3.93 11.46
C HIS A 242 -16.96 4.33 9.98
N THR A 243 -16.65 5.59 9.66
CA THR A 243 -16.44 6.02 8.27
C THR A 243 -15.31 5.21 7.60
N GLN A 244 -14.19 5.01 8.29
CA GLN A 244 -13.07 4.21 7.78
C GLN A 244 -13.48 2.74 7.61
N ALA A 245 -14.12 2.16 8.64
CA ALA A 245 -14.59 0.78 8.61
C ALA A 245 -15.54 0.53 7.43
N ALA A 246 -16.59 1.33 7.29
CA ALA A 246 -17.56 1.22 6.19
C ALA A 246 -16.88 1.33 4.82
N TYR A 247 -15.95 2.28 4.66
CA TYR A 247 -15.19 2.44 3.41
C TYR A 247 -14.40 1.18 3.05
N LEU A 248 -13.69 0.56 4.00
CA LEU A 248 -12.92 -0.67 3.76
C LEU A 248 -13.83 -1.86 3.47
N GLY A 249 -14.89 -2.05 4.26
CA GLY A 249 -15.85 -3.14 4.08
C GLY A 249 -16.53 -3.10 2.71
N GLU A 250 -16.99 -1.91 2.28
CA GLU A 250 -17.61 -1.72 0.96
C GLU A 250 -16.66 -2.03 -0.20
N LEU A 251 -15.37 -1.66 -0.07
CA LEU A 251 -14.39 -1.89 -1.13
C LEU A 251 -13.93 -3.35 -1.21
N ILE A 252 -13.76 -4.03 -0.07
CA ILE A 252 -13.48 -5.47 -0.04
C ILE A 252 -14.58 -6.24 -0.77
N ASP A 253 -15.83 -5.97 -0.41
CA ASP A 253 -17.03 -6.51 -1.05
C ASP A 253 -17.07 -6.25 -2.56
N LEU A 254 -16.72 -5.03 -2.96
CA LEU A 254 -16.69 -4.64 -4.36
C LEU A 254 -15.61 -5.40 -5.13
N TYR A 255 -14.41 -5.55 -4.56
CA TYR A 255 -13.30 -6.28 -5.19
C TYR A 255 -13.60 -7.76 -5.36
N GLU A 256 -14.23 -8.37 -4.35
CA GLU A 256 -14.69 -9.77 -4.44
C GLU A 256 -15.70 -9.95 -5.58
N ARG A 257 -16.74 -9.09 -5.63
CA ARG A 257 -17.74 -9.15 -6.71
C ARG A 257 -17.17 -8.84 -8.10
N ALA A 258 -16.17 -7.97 -8.17
CA ALA A 258 -15.53 -7.58 -9.43
C ALA A 258 -14.54 -8.63 -9.95
N GLY A 259 -14.25 -9.68 -9.17
CA GLY A 259 -13.30 -10.73 -9.57
C GLY A 259 -11.84 -10.28 -9.51
N VAL A 260 -11.51 -9.34 -8.62
CA VAL A 260 -10.12 -8.96 -8.36
C VAL A 260 -9.38 -10.17 -7.75
N HIS A 261 -8.15 -10.43 -8.19
CA HIS A 261 -7.35 -11.55 -7.70
C HIS A 261 -6.93 -11.35 -6.24
N GLY A 262 -6.60 -10.10 -5.88
CA GLY A 262 -6.13 -9.75 -4.54
C GLY A 262 -6.32 -8.29 -4.18
N ALA A 263 -6.39 -8.00 -2.89
CA ALA A 263 -6.38 -6.63 -2.40
C ALA A 263 -5.60 -6.51 -1.09
N PHE A 264 -4.93 -5.37 -0.90
CA PHE A 264 -4.19 -5.03 0.31
C PHE A 264 -4.76 -3.78 0.95
N VAL A 265 -5.32 -3.95 2.16
CA VAL A 265 -5.69 -2.81 3.00
C VAL A 265 -4.40 -2.04 3.33
N PHE A 266 -4.38 -0.75 3.01
CA PHE A 266 -3.33 0.15 3.43
C PHE A 266 -3.82 0.87 4.69
N THR A 267 -3.29 0.60 5.89
CA THR A 267 -2.18 -0.32 6.28
C THR A 267 -2.46 -0.90 7.68
N TYR A 268 -1.65 -1.83 8.19
CA TYR A 268 -1.81 -2.35 9.56
C TYR A 268 -1.73 -1.24 10.61
N TRP A 269 -0.66 -0.44 10.58
CA TRP A 269 -0.43 0.66 11.52
C TRP A 269 0.43 1.75 10.88
N MET A 270 0.47 2.93 11.52
CA MET A 270 1.28 4.07 11.08
C MET A 270 1.99 4.72 12.28
N PRO A 271 3.27 4.40 12.54
CA PRO A 271 3.98 4.90 13.73
C PRO A 271 4.08 6.43 13.77
N ASP A 272 4.18 7.09 12.61
CA ASP A 272 4.28 8.56 12.52
C ASP A 272 2.94 9.29 12.71
N PHE A 273 1.86 8.55 13.01
CA PHE A 273 0.51 9.06 13.19
C PHE A 273 -0.01 8.65 14.57
N PRO A 274 0.51 9.25 15.66
CA PRO A 274 0.14 8.88 17.01
C PRO A 274 -1.33 9.21 17.31
N HIS A 275 -1.91 8.41 18.19
CA HIS A 275 -3.24 8.60 18.73
C HIS A 275 -3.22 9.42 20.02
N HIS A 276 -3.95 10.52 20.02
CA HIS A 276 -4.11 11.40 21.18
C HIS A 276 -5.59 11.57 21.54
N PRO A 277 -6.18 10.68 22.35
CA PRO A 277 -7.62 10.69 22.62
C PRO A 277 -8.08 11.98 23.31
N ASP A 278 -7.23 12.56 24.17
CA ASP A 278 -7.52 13.78 24.92
C ASP A 278 -7.06 15.07 24.21
N ASP A 279 -6.45 14.96 23.02
CA ASP A 279 -5.99 16.09 22.23
C ASP A 279 -6.30 15.90 20.72
N PRO A 280 -7.54 16.18 20.30
CA PRO A 280 -7.95 16.03 18.90
C PRO A 280 -7.18 16.91 17.90
N GLU A 281 -6.52 17.98 18.35
CA GLU A 281 -5.71 18.84 17.49
C GLU A 281 -4.40 18.12 17.10
N HIS A 282 -3.88 17.26 17.96
CA HIS A 282 -2.66 16.49 17.71
C HIS A 282 -2.90 15.00 17.45
N ASP A 283 -4.14 14.52 17.45
CA ASP A 283 -4.53 13.15 17.07
C ASP A 283 -4.31 12.88 15.56
N LEU A 284 -3.04 12.75 15.15
CA LEU A 284 -2.66 12.53 13.76
C LEU A 284 -3.21 11.21 13.22
N ASP A 285 -3.38 10.19 14.08
CA ASP A 285 -4.02 8.91 13.74
C ASP A 285 -5.37 9.08 13.03
N MET A 286 -6.11 10.15 13.32
CA MET A 286 -7.35 10.48 12.62
C MET A 286 -7.15 10.65 11.11
N ALA A 287 -6.03 11.21 10.68
CA ALA A 287 -5.66 11.36 9.27
C ALA A 287 -4.97 10.10 8.70
N GLY A 288 -4.55 9.19 9.58
CA GLY A 288 -3.82 7.97 9.26
C GLY A 288 -4.73 6.85 8.77
N PHE A 289 -4.14 5.97 7.96
CA PHE A 289 -4.82 4.88 7.27
C PHE A 289 -4.75 3.55 8.04
N GLY A 290 -3.93 3.48 9.10
CA GLY A 290 -3.77 2.30 9.94
C GLY A 290 -5.11 1.76 10.44
N VAL A 291 -5.28 0.44 10.47
CA VAL A 291 -6.41 -0.22 11.15
C VAL A 291 -6.16 -0.40 12.65
N VAL A 292 -4.90 -0.25 13.07
CA VAL A 292 -4.45 -0.13 14.47
C VAL A 292 -4.04 1.32 14.72
N LYS A 293 -4.44 1.85 15.87
CA LYS A 293 -3.98 3.15 16.41
C LYS A 293 -2.98 2.91 17.53
N VAL A 294 -2.01 3.80 17.66
CA VAL A 294 -0.94 3.68 18.66
C VAL A 294 -0.91 4.91 19.55
N THR A 295 -1.05 4.72 20.86
CA THR A 295 -1.00 5.80 21.84
C THR A 295 0.45 6.22 22.13
N ALA A 296 0.64 7.37 22.78
CA ALA A 296 1.96 7.95 23.03
C ALA A 296 2.91 7.05 23.86
N ASP A 297 2.36 6.12 24.65
CA ASP A 297 3.09 5.10 25.41
C ASP A 297 3.47 3.86 24.56
N GLY A 298 3.11 3.84 23.28
CA GLY A 298 3.37 2.73 22.36
C GLY A 298 2.34 1.61 22.42
N THR A 299 1.23 1.77 23.14
CA THR A 299 0.17 0.75 23.21
C THR A 299 -0.63 0.71 21.91
N HIS A 300 -0.82 -0.49 21.36
CA HIS A 300 -1.58 -0.73 20.13
C HIS A 300 -3.04 -1.01 20.48
N HIS A 301 -3.96 -0.36 19.77
CA HIS A 301 -5.40 -0.60 19.90
C HIS A 301 -6.05 -0.81 18.52
N PRO A 302 -6.92 -1.81 18.35
CA PRO A 302 -7.68 -1.96 17.11
C PRO A 302 -8.65 -0.77 16.96
N LYS A 303 -8.78 -0.27 15.72
CA LYS A 303 -9.88 0.63 15.34
C LYS A 303 -11.12 -0.17 14.96
N ALA A 304 -12.26 0.49 14.80
CA ALA A 304 -13.45 -0.12 14.20
C ALA A 304 -13.15 -0.78 12.82
N ALA A 305 -12.24 -0.18 12.04
CA ALA A 305 -11.78 -0.72 10.77
C ALA A 305 -11.11 -2.11 10.88
N PHE A 306 -10.38 -2.39 11.97
CA PHE A 306 -9.80 -3.72 12.21
C PHE A 306 -10.88 -4.79 12.29
N THR A 307 -11.92 -4.51 13.09
CA THR A 307 -13.03 -5.44 13.30
C THR A 307 -13.80 -5.70 12.00
N GLU A 308 -14.05 -4.65 11.23
CA GLU A 308 -14.73 -4.77 9.93
C GLU A 308 -13.91 -5.60 8.93
N VAL A 309 -12.60 -5.36 8.81
CA VAL A 309 -11.72 -6.14 7.93
C VAL A 309 -11.68 -7.62 8.35
N ALA A 310 -11.50 -7.89 9.65
CA ALA A 310 -11.50 -9.26 10.18
C ALA A 310 -12.81 -10.00 9.88
N HIS A 311 -13.96 -9.32 10.05
CA HIS A 311 -15.27 -9.89 9.74
C HIS A 311 -15.39 -10.27 8.25
N ARG A 312 -14.96 -9.40 7.32
CA ARG A 312 -15.01 -9.72 5.88
C ARG A 312 -14.04 -10.85 5.52
N TYR A 313 -12.81 -10.82 6.01
CA TYR A 313 -11.80 -11.81 5.66
C TYR A 313 -12.09 -13.21 6.24
N SER A 314 -12.76 -13.30 7.40
CA SER A 314 -13.23 -14.58 7.94
C SER A 314 -14.41 -15.15 7.17
N ALA A 315 -15.39 -14.32 6.79
CA ALA A 315 -16.60 -14.76 6.06
C ALA A 315 -16.26 -15.46 4.72
N THR A 316 -15.25 -14.97 4.01
CA THR A 316 -14.77 -15.56 2.74
C THR A 316 -14.10 -16.93 2.94
N THR A 317 -13.72 -17.31 4.16
CA THR A 317 -13.11 -18.64 4.44
C THR A 317 -14.17 -19.73 4.66
N ALA A 318 -15.42 -19.34 4.93
CA ALA A 318 -16.51 -20.26 5.23
C ALA A 318 -17.38 -20.62 4.02
N SER A 319 -17.10 -20.05 2.84
CA SER A 319 -17.82 -20.30 1.58
C SER A 319 -16.98 -21.11 0.60
#